data_AF-A0A7X5J9V1-F1
#
_entry.id   AF-A0A7X5J9V1-F1
#
_cell.length_a   1.000
_cell.length_b   1.000
_cell.length_c   1.000
_cell.angle_alpha   90.00
_cell.angle_beta   90.00
_cell.angle_gamma   90.00
#
_symmetry.space_group_name_H-M   'P 1'
#
loop_
_entity.id
_entity.type
_entity.pdbx_description
1 polymer ?
#
loop_
_entity_poly.entity_id
_entity_poly.type
_entity_poly.pdbx_seq_one_letter_code
_entity_poly.pdbx_strand_id
1 'polypeptide(L)' 'MTVIAADGNLRLVLEGVNVTGEQATARFRLESDGVCSELLVPFDARRMDDGDGVPWAYLHRLAAAIAAVTAELDDGRDG' A
#
# COMPACT_ATOMS: atom_id res chain seq x y z
N MET A 1 3.18 11.78 -4.97
CA MET A 1 3.91 10.59 -4.52
C MET A 1 3.94 10.60 -3.01
N THR A 2 3.28 9.65 -2.36
CA THR A 2 3.17 9.63 -0.89
C THR A 2 3.75 8.32 -0.36
N VAL A 3 4.67 8.41 0.59
CA VAL A 3 5.20 7.22 1.28
C VAL A 3 4.18 6.81 2.34
N ILE A 4 3.71 5.57 2.26
CA ILE A 4 2.68 5.05 3.17
C ILE A 4 3.32 4.29 4.33
N ALA A 5 4.40 3.55 4.06
CA ALA A 5 5.24 2.90 5.06
C ALA A 5 6.69 2.80 4.57
N ALA A 6 7.62 2.85 5.52
CA ALA A 6 9.03 2.58 5.29
C ALA A 6 9.59 1.88 6.53
N ASP A 7 10.23 0.73 6.32
CA ASP A 7 10.96 0.00 7.35
C ASP A 7 12.24 -0.53 6.72
N GLY A 8 13.41 -0.07 7.20
CA GLY A 8 14.76 -0.46 6.74
C GLY A 8 14.91 -0.68 5.23
N ASN A 9 14.63 -1.91 4.79
CA ASN A 9 14.81 -2.41 3.44
C ASN A 9 13.50 -2.48 2.63
N LEU A 10 12.41 -1.87 3.09
CA LEU A 10 11.10 -1.89 2.45
C LEU A 10 10.51 -0.48 2.42
N ARG A 11 10.02 -0.07 1.25
CA ARG A 11 9.28 1.16 1.07
C ARG A 11 8.02 0.91 0.27
N LEU A 12 6.88 1.30 0.82
CA LEU A 12 5.60 1.28 0.14
C LEU A 12 5.22 2.71 -0.28
N VAL A 13 5.18 2.94 -1.59
CA VAL A 13 4.87 4.24 -2.18
C VAL A 13 3.51 4.16 -2.87
N LEU A 14 2.59 5.04 -2.51
CA LEU A 14 1.38 5.27 -3.30
C LEU A 14 1.74 6.16 -4.50
N GLU A 15 1.57 5.61 -5.70
CA GLU A 15 1.85 6.31 -6.95
C GLU A 15 0.63 7.09 -7.43
N GLY A 16 -0.56 6.51 -7.27
CA GLY A 16 -1.80 7.16 -7.64
C GLY A 16 -3.02 6.30 -7.35
N VAL A 17 -4.19 6.93 -7.46
CA VAL A 17 -5.49 6.27 -7.36
C VAL A 17 -6.25 6.59 -8.64
N ASN A 18 -6.71 5.56 -9.35
CA ASN A 18 -7.60 5.72 -10.49
C ASN A 18 -9.02 5.36 -10.07
N VAL A 19 -9.99 6.23 -10.33
CA VAL A 19 -11.39 6.03 -9.97
C VAL A 19 -12.22 5.89 -11.25
N THR A 20 -13.00 4.82 -11.34
CA THR A 20 -13.86 4.53 -12.49
C THR A 20 -15.25 4.12 -11.96
N GLY A 21 -16.15 5.10 -11.91
CA GLY A 21 -17.49 4.91 -11.34
C GLY A 21 -17.42 4.57 -9.85
N GLU A 22 -18.02 3.44 -9.47
CA GLU A 22 -18.07 2.96 -8.07
C GLU A 22 -16.82 2.17 -7.66
N GLN A 23 -15.85 1.96 -8.56
CA GLN A 23 -14.60 1.28 -8.25
C GLN A 23 -13.41 2.23 -8.32
N ALA A 24 -12.44 2.02 -7.44
CA ALA A 24 -11.16 2.70 -7.45
C ALA A 24 -10.04 1.66 -7.41
N THR A 25 -8.90 1.99 -8.00
CA THR A 25 -7.69 1.17 -7.97
C THR A 25 -6.54 2.03 -7.47
N ALA A 26 -5.96 1.66 -6.34
CA ALA A 26 -4.73 2.25 -5.85
C ALA A 26 -3.53 1.52 -6.47
N ARG A 27 -2.60 2.28 -7.04
CA ARG A 27 -1.32 1.78 -7.52
C ARG A 27 -0.25 2.05 -6.47
N PHE A 28 0.35 0.99 -5.98
CA PHE A 28 1.48 1.05 -5.08
C PHE A 28 2.73 0.52 -5.75
N ARG A 29 3.85 1.11 -5.38
CA ARG A 29 5.18 0.61 -5.69
C ARG A 29 5.82 0.15 -4.39
N LEU A 30 6.11 -1.14 -4.33
CA LEU A 30 6.87 -1.76 -3.26
C LEU A 30 8.33 -1.80 -3.71
N GLU A 31 9.19 -1.11 -2.97
CA GLU A 31 10.63 -1.11 -3.20
C GLU A 31 11.26 -1.87 -2.03
N SER A 32 11.99 -2.94 -2.33
CA SER A 32 12.86 -3.63 -1.38
C SER A 32 14.24 -3.83 -2.00
N ASP A 33 15.26 -4.18 -1.23
CA ASP A 33 16.65 -4.29 -1.68
C ASP A 33 16.80 -4.95 -3.07
N GLY A 34 17.01 -4.12 -4.10
CA GLY A 34 17.14 -4.53 -5.50
C GLY A 34 15.85 -4.96 -6.23
N VAL A 35 14.70 -4.97 -5.57
CA VAL A 35 13.40 -5.41 -6.12
C VAL A 35 12.40 -4.26 -6.12
N CYS A 36 11.78 -4.02 -7.28
CA CYS A 36 10.68 -3.08 -7.43
C CYS A 36 9.46 -3.81 -7.98
N SER A 37 8.38 -3.86 -7.18
CA SER A 37 7.13 -4.53 -7.53
C SER A 37 5.99 -3.53 -7.55
N GLU A 38 5.13 -3.64 -8.56
CA GLU A 38 3.89 -2.88 -8.64
C GLU A 38 2.74 -3.71 -8.07
N LEU A 39 1.91 -3.06 -7.25
CA LEU A 39 0.69 -3.64 -6.70
C LEU A 39 -0.50 -2.76 -7.07
N LEU A 40 -1.49 -3.36 -7.73
CA LEU A 40 -2.77 -2.75 -8.03
C LEU A 40 -3.83 -3.29 -7.07
N VAL A 41 -4.40 -2.41 -6.25
CA VAL A 41 -5.39 -2.79 -5.24
C VAL A 41 -6.74 -2.17 -5.59
N PRO A 42 -7.71 -2.96 -6.06
CA PRO A 42 -9.07 -2.47 -6.28
C PRO A 42 -9.82 -2.32 -4.95
N PHE A 43 -10.62 -1.26 -4.82
CA PHE A 43 -11.51 -1.01 -3.68
C PHE A 43 -12.77 -0.26 -4.13
N ASP A 44 -13.83 -0.33 -3.34
CA ASP A 44 -15.11 0.35 -3.64
C ASP A 44 -15.00 1.85 -3.32
N ALA A 45 -15.28 2.69 -4.31
CA ALA A 45 -15.19 4.15 -4.27
C ALA A 45 -16.30 4.80 -3.45
N ARG A 46 -17.44 4.13 -3.25
CA ARG A 46 -18.56 4.67 -2.44
C ARG A 46 -18.20 4.85 -0.97
N ARG A 47 -17.11 4.23 -0.51
CA ARG A 47 -16.53 4.45 0.82
C ARG A 47 -15.69 5.73 0.92
N MET A 48 -15.61 6.54 -0.14
CA MET A 48 -14.84 7.79 -0.18
C MET A 48 -15.68 9.06 0.08
N ASP A 49 -16.99 8.94 0.35
CA ASP A 49 -17.92 10.08 0.42
C ASP A 49 -17.70 11.04 1.62
N ASP A 50 -16.79 10.71 2.54
CA ASP A 50 -16.41 11.59 3.66
C ASP A 50 -15.28 12.56 3.27
N GLY A 51 -15.54 13.41 2.27
CA GLY A 51 -14.87 14.71 2.01
C GLY A 51 -13.36 14.75 1.70
N ASP A 52 -12.57 13.75 2.09
CA ASP A 52 -11.11 13.73 2.07
C ASP A 52 -10.59 12.51 1.29
N GLY A 53 -11.22 12.26 0.13
CA GLY A 53 -10.63 11.84 -1.15
C GLY A 53 -9.83 10.54 -1.27
N VAL A 54 -9.44 9.89 -0.18
CA VAL A 54 -8.65 8.66 -0.18
C VAL A 54 -9.03 7.92 1.10
N PRO A 55 -9.34 6.61 1.07
CA PRO A 55 -9.59 5.86 2.28
C PRO A 55 -8.24 5.65 3.00
N TRP A 56 -7.69 6.70 3.61
CA TRP A 56 -6.42 6.70 4.32
C TRP A 56 -6.38 5.60 5.37
N ALA A 57 -7.48 5.36 6.07
CA ALA A 57 -7.62 4.23 6.98
C ALA A 57 -7.41 2.87 6.30
N TYR A 58 -7.90 2.68 5.07
CA TYR A 58 -7.67 1.46 4.29
C TYR A 58 -6.22 1.37 3.82
N LEU A 59 -5.64 2.46 3.32
CA LEU A 59 -4.24 2.50 2.87
C LEU A 59 -3.26 2.25 4.03
N HIS A 60 -3.50 2.85 5.20
CA HIS A 60 -2.70 2.63 6.40
C HIS A 60 -2.82 1.19 6.90
N ARG A 61 -4.01 0.58 6.86
CA ARG A 61 -4.17 -0.85 7.19
C ARG A 61 -3.46 -1.76 6.21
N LEU A 62 -3.52 -1.46 4.91
CA LEU A 62 -2.80 -2.23 3.89
C LEU A 62 -1.28 -2.10 4.11
N ALA A 63 -0.80 -0.90 4.38
CA ALA A 63 0.61 -0.68 4.68
C ALA A 63 1.07 -1.40 5.96
N ALA A 64 0.24 -1.39 7.01
CA ALA A 64 0.49 -2.15 8.23
C ALA A 64 0.50 -3.67 7.99
N ALA A 65 -0.40 -4.18 7.14
CA ALA A 65 -0.42 -5.59 6.77
C ALA A 65 0.83 -5.98 5.96
N ILE A 66 1.27 -5.16 5.02
CA ILE A 66 2.50 -5.37 4.24
C ILE A 66 3.73 -5.33 5.16
N ALA A 67 3.79 -4.37 6.10
CA ALA A 67 4.86 -4.28 7.10
C ALA A 67 4.90 -5.51 8.02
N ALA A 68 3.74 -6.02 8.45
CA ALA A 68 3.66 -7.24 9.26
C ALA A 68 4.18 -8.47 8.51
N VAL A 69 3.74 -8.67 7.25
CA VAL A 69 4.19 -9.81 6.42
C VAL A 69 5.70 -9.74 6.14
N THR A 70 6.25 -8.54 5.96
CA THR A 70 7.70 -8.38 5.71
C THR A 70 8.54 -8.56 6.97
N ALA A 71 8.06 -8.13 8.14
CA ALA A 71 8.70 -8.42 9.42
C ALA A 71 8.76 -9.93 9.70
N GLU A 72 7.68 -10.68 9.40
CA GLU A 72 7.68 -12.15 9.54
C GLU A 72 8.63 -12.86 8.56
N LEU A 73 8.83 -12.29 7.36
CA LEU A 73 9.78 -12.83 6.36
C LEU A 73 11.25 -12.55 6.71
N ASP A 74 11.53 -11.46 7.42
CA ASP A 74 12.87 -11.11 7.91
C ASP A 74 13.28 -11.99 9.11
N ASP A 75 12.35 -12.20 10.06
CA ASP A 75 12.55 -13.06 11.23
C ASP A 75 12.82 -14.54 10.85
N GLY A 76 12.25 -15.01 9.74
CA GLY A 76 12.48 -16.35 9.21
C GLY A 76 13.85 -16.56 8.52
N ARG A 77 14.67 -15.53 8.37
CA ARG A 77 15.97 -15.61 7.66
C ARG A 77 17.17 -15.81 8.60
N ASP A 78 16.98 -15.60 9.90
CA ASP A 78 17.99 -15.80 10.95
C ASP A 78 17.93 -17.18 11.65
N GLY A 79 17.12 -18.12 11.11
CA GLY A 79 16.93 -19.49 11.64
C GLY A 79 17.73 -20.59 10.93
#